data_AF-A0A960GD11-F1
#
_entry.id   AF-A0A960GD11-F1
#
_cell.length_a   1.000
_cell.length_b   1.000
_cell.length_c   1.000
_cell.angle_alpha   90.00
_cell.angle_beta   90.00
_cell.angle_gamma   90.00
#
_symmetry.space_group_name_H-M   'P 1'
#
loop_
_entity.id
_entity.type
_entity.pdbx_description
1 polymer ?
#
loop_
_entity_poly.entity_id
_entity_poly.type
_entity_poly.pdbx_seq_one_letter_code
_entity_poly.pdbx_strand_id
1 'polypeptide(L)'
;HLIALILRKRLGSSTYAVSSTLERIADRLAAEVAGGVRRDSRGGVILADFAEDELTEEELESLEEGASPKTEFGPGAGQKLDSATVDAMRAEVDELRSYAELARSITVNQKAVKLNEALDKGFERLKEIGAPQKAIIFTDSTKTQEYIARTLTEAGRGEGLVLFNGTNNSTAANEIYRDWLEANKDGDVITGIPAADRRKALVDYFRDQG
;
A
#
# COMPACT_ATOMS: atom_id res chain seq x y z
N HIS A 1 -7.65 -16.42 16.29
CA HIS A 1 -7.17 -15.26 17.09
C HIS A 1 -6.25 -14.36 16.26
N LEU A 2 -5.26 -14.92 15.53
CA LEU A 2 -4.31 -14.15 14.72
C LEU A 2 -4.90 -13.51 13.45
N ILE A 3 -5.69 -14.24 12.65
CA ILE A 3 -6.38 -13.70 11.46
C ILE A 3 -7.25 -12.47 11.79
N ALA A 4 -7.98 -12.53 12.90
CA ALA A 4 -8.78 -11.41 13.38
C ALA A 4 -7.91 -10.21 13.79
N LEU A 5 -6.68 -10.47 14.26
CA LEU A 5 -5.70 -9.44 14.62
C LEU A 5 -5.11 -8.78 13.35
N ILE A 6 -4.79 -9.58 12.33
CA ILE A 6 -4.33 -9.10 11.01
C ILE A 6 -5.43 -8.24 10.39
N LEU A 7 -6.67 -8.72 10.31
CA LEU A 7 -7.83 -7.95 9.83
C LEU A 7 -8.03 -6.65 10.62
N ARG A 8 -7.94 -6.69 11.96
CA ARG A 8 -8.06 -5.48 12.80
C ARG A 8 -6.92 -4.49 12.56
N LYS A 9 -5.69 -4.96 12.33
CA LYS A 9 -4.55 -4.12 11.96
C LYS A 9 -4.77 -3.47 10.60
N ARG A 10 -5.36 -4.19 9.62
CA ARG A 10 -5.73 -3.62 8.31
C ARG A 10 -6.80 -2.54 8.44
N LEU A 11 -7.83 -2.78 9.25
CA LEU A 11 -8.87 -1.79 9.56
C LEU A 11 -8.29 -0.48 10.13
N GLY A 12 -7.20 -0.54 10.90
CA GLY A 12 -6.50 0.64 11.43
C GLY A 12 -5.46 1.28 10.50
N SER A 13 -4.97 0.53 9.51
CA SER A 13 -3.89 0.95 8.62
C SER A 13 -4.41 1.86 7.50
N SER A 14 -5.36 1.38 6.68
CA SER A 14 -5.92 2.10 5.55
C SER A 14 -7.21 1.45 5.02
N THR A 15 -8.17 2.26 4.59
CA THR A 15 -9.40 1.80 3.90
C THR A 15 -9.10 1.06 2.60
N TYR A 16 -8.00 1.41 1.94
CA TYR A 16 -7.51 0.67 0.77
C TYR A 16 -7.14 -0.78 1.10
N ALA A 17 -6.39 -1.00 2.19
CA ALA A 17 -5.99 -2.34 2.61
C ALA A 17 -7.21 -3.20 2.94
N VAL A 18 -8.22 -2.61 3.59
CA VAL A 18 -9.50 -3.28 3.85
C VAL A 18 -10.21 -3.65 2.54
N SER A 19 -10.31 -2.72 1.58
CA SER A 19 -10.93 -3.02 0.28
C SER A 19 -10.21 -4.14 -0.47
N SER A 20 -8.87 -4.12 -0.50
CA SER A 20 -8.03 -5.11 -1.18
C SER A 20 -8.26 -6.51 -0.59
N THR A 21 -8.23 -6.64 0.74
CA THR A 21 -8.48 -7.92 1.40
C THR A 21 -9.91 -8.43 1.15
N LEU A 22 -10.91 -7.56 1.25
CA LEU A 22 -12.32 -7.95 1.01
C LEU A 22 -12.55 -8.45 -0.43
N GLU A 23 -11.92 -7.81 -1.43
CA GLU A 23 -12.00 -8.25 -2.83
C GLU A 23 -11.38 -9.62 -3.04
N ARG A 24 -10.20 -9.86 -2.46
CA ARG A 24 -9.54 -11.16 -2.60
C ARG A 24 -10.34 -12.28 -1.94
N ILE A 25 -10.96 -12.04 -0.78
CA ILE A 25 -11.88 -13.00 -0.15
C ILE A 25 -13.08 -13.26 -1.08
N ALA A 26 -13.68 -12.21 -1.64
CA ALA A 26 -14.82 -12.33 -2.55
C ALA A 26 -14.46 -13.11 -3.82
N ASP A 27 -13.31 -12.83 -4.44
CA ASP A 27 -12.83 -13.51 -5.65
C ASP A 27 -12.55 -14.99 -5.39
N ARG A 28 -11.98 -15.31 -4.23
CA ARG A 28 -11.79 -16.71 -3.82
C ARG A 28 -13.13 -17.42 -3.64
N LEU A 29 -14.09 -16.83 -2.91
CA LEU A 29 -15.42 -17.43 -2.72
C LEU A 29 -16.16 -17.60 -4.05
N ALA A 30 -16.05 -16.63 -4.96
CA ALA A 30 -16.60 -16.73 -6.30
C ALA A 30 -15.98 -17.89 -7.10
N ALA A 31 -14.68 -18.13 -6.95
CA ALA A 31 -14.00 -19.26 -7.57
C ALA A 31 -14.47 -20.61 -7.01
N GLU A 32 -14.73 -20.71 -5.70
CA GLU A 32 -15.31 -21.92 -5.08
C GLU A 32 -16.72 -22.20 -5.58
N VAL A 33 -17.55 -21.15 -5.70
CA VAL A 33 -18.89 -21.24 -6.29
C VAL A 33 -18.81 -21.72 -7.75
N ALA A 34 -17.92 -21.14 -8.55
CA ALA A 34 -17.75 -21.52 -9.95
C ALA A 34 -17.23 -22.97 -10.10
N GLY A 35 -16.36 -23.40 -9.19
CA GLY A 35 -15.85 -24.77 -9.14
C GLY A 35 -16.85 -25.79 -8.57
N GLY A 36 -17.95 -25.33 -7.95
CA GLY A 36 -18.96 -26.17 -7.32
C GLY A 36 -18.43 -26.95 -6.10
N VAL A 37 -17.28 -26.56 -5.57
CA VAL A 37 -16.55 -27.27 -4.51
C VAL A 37 -15.99 -26.26 -3.53
N ARG A 38 -16.28 -26.44 -2.23
CA ARG A 38 -15.62 -25.71 -1.14
C ARG A 38 -14.24 -26.30 -0.87
N ARG A 39 -13.25 -25.42 -0.65
CA ARG A 39 -11.93 -25.83 -0.16
C ARG A 39 -12.00 -26.35 1.27
N ASP A 40 -12.69 -25.64 2.17
CA ASP A 40 -12.97 -26.12 3.52
C ASP A 40 -14.31 -25.57 4.05
N SER A 41 -14.88 -26.21 5.08
CA SER A 41 -16.17 -25.83 5.68
C SER A 41 -16.08 -24.75 6.77
N ARG A 42 -14.92 -24.14 6.97
CA ARG A 42 -14.68 -23.14 8.03
C ARG A 42 -14.71 -21.72 7.49
N GLY A 43 -14.66 -21.51 6.17
CA GLY A 43 -14.77 -20.18 5.56
C GLY A 43 -13.69 -19.22 6.05
N GLY A 44 -12.55 -19.75 6.49
CA GLY A 44 -11.47 -18.97 7.08
C GLY A 44 -10.81 -18.05 6.05
N VAL A 45 -10.24 -16.95 6.53
CA VAL A 45 -9.33 -16.13 5.72
C VAL A 45 -7.99 -16.88 5.62
N ILE A 46 -7.39 -16.90 4.44
CA ILE A 46 -6.15 -17.62 4.15
C ILE A 46 -5.10 -16.66 3.57
N LEU A 47 -3.86 -17.13 3.46
CA LEU A 47 -2.73 -16.37 2.90
C LEU A 47 -3.06 -15.71 1.55
N ALA A 48 -3.75 -16.43 0.66
CA ALA A 48 -4.14 -15.94 -0.67
C ALA A 48 -5.10 -14.74 -0.65
N ASP A 49 -5.76 -14.47 0.48
CA ASP A 49 -6.66 -13.32 0.62
C ASP A 49 -5.91 -12.01 0.88
N PHE A 50 -4.59 -12.08 1.10
CA PHE A 50 -3.74 -10.92 1.32
C PHE A 50 -2.81 -10.71 0.14
N ALA A 51 -2.43 -9.46 -0.12
CA ALA A 51 -1.34 -9.20 -1.06
C ALA A 51 0.01 -9.48 -0.38
N GLU A 52 1.01 -9.93 -1.15
CA GLU A 52 2.35 -10.21 -0.63
C GLU A 52 3.00 -8.98 0.02
N ASP A 53 2.74 -7.78 -0.52
CA ASP A 53 3.23 -6.51 0.03
C ASP A 53 2.41 -6.00 1.21
N GLU A 54 1.30 -6.67 1.55
CA GLU A 54 0.51 -6.31 2.71
C GLU A 54 1.03 -6.98 3.98
N LEU A 55 1.51 -8.22 3.92
CA LEU A 55 1.93 -8.98 5.11
C LEU A 55 3.37 -8.64 5.54
N THR A 56 3.61 -8.56 6.84
CA THR A 56 5.00 -8.55 7.36
C THR A 56 5.60 -9.96 7.32
N GLU A 57 6.93 -10.09 7.34
CA GLU A 57 7.62 -11.38 7.36
C GLU A 57 7.12 -12.27 8.52
N GLU A 58 6.97 -11.71 9.72
CA GLU A 58 6.37 -12.40 10.88
C GLU A 58 4.90 -12.84 10.66
N GLU A 59 4.12 -12.04 9.91
CA GLU A 59 2.71 -12.37 9.61
C GLU A 59 2.63 -13.48 8.57
N LEU A 60 3.55 -13.47 7.59
CA LEU A 60 3.68 -14.49 6.57
C LEU A 60 4.05 -15.84 7.18
N GLU A 61 5.14 -15.89 7.97
CA GLU A 61 5.58 -17.10 8.67
C GLU A 61 4.46 -17.68 9.54
N SER A 62 3.75 -16.83 10.29
CA SER A 62 2.66 -17.29 11.15
C SER A 62 1.45 -17.83 10.37
N LEU A 63 1.13 -17.24 9.22
CA LEU A 63 0.07 -17.72 8.34
C LEU A 63 0.47 -19.00 7.60
N GLU A 64 1.76 -19.17 7.28
CA GLU A 64 2.31 -20.39 6.70
C GLU A 64 2.38 -21.54 7.73
N GLU A 65 2.79 -21.28 8.97
CA GLU A 65 2.77 -22.26 10.06
C GLU A 65 1.35 -22.72 10.42
N GLY A 66 0.36 -21.82 10.28
CA GLY A 66 -1.06 -22.12 10.44
C GLY A 66 -1.71 -22.74 9.18
N ALA A 67 -1.12 -22.54 8.00
CA ALA A 67 -1.57 -23.11 6.75
C ALA A 67 -1.08 -24.54 6.63
N SER A 68 -1.90 -25.50 7.07
CA SER A 68 -1.66 -26.90 6.71
C SER A 68 -1.51 -27.02 5.18
N PRO A 69 -0.49 -27.75 4.70
CA PRO A 69 -0.22 -27.87 3.28
C PRO A 69 -1.43 -28.52 2.61
N LYS A 70 -2.12 -27.73 1.78
CA LYS A 70 -3.37 -28.07 1.09
C LYS A 70 -4.53 -28.36 2.05
N THR A 71 -5.52 -27.47 2.06
CA THR A 71 -6.84 -27.68 2.67
C THR A 71 -7.68 -28.74 1.92
N GLU A 72 -7.09 -29.87 1.54
CA GLU A 72 -7.84 -31.05 1.09
C GLU A 72 -8.38 -31.88 2.26
N PHE A 73 -7.98 -31.57 3.49
CA PHE A 73 -8.32 -32.35 4.68
C PHE A 73 -9.01 -31.49 5.74
N GLY A 74 -10.33 -31.37 5.59
CA GLY A 74 -11.27 -30.87 6.60
C GLY A 74 -12.64 -31.52 6.36
N PRO A 75 -13.53 -31.62 7.37
CA PRO A 75 -14.89 -32.11 7.13
C PRO A 75 -15.54 -31.23 6.05
N GLY A 76 -15.91 -31.81 4.89
CA GLY A 76 -16.54 -31.10 3.76
C GLY A 76 -15.59 -30.50 2.69
N ALA A 77 -14.26 -30.65 2.83
CA ALA A 77 -13.33 -30.34 1.75
C ALA A 77 -13.60 -31.26 0.53
N GLY A 78 -13.76 -30.69 -0.67
CA GLY A 78 -14.09 -31.49 -1.86
C GLY A 78 -15.58 -31.85 -1.99
N GLN A 79 -16.43 -31.43 -1.05
CA GLN A 79 -17.86 -31.70 -1.11
C GLN A 79 -18.51 -30.83 -2.20
N LYS A 80 -19.36 -31.45 -3.02
CA LYS A 80 -20.19 -30.71 -3.97
C LYS A 80 -21.10 -29.76 -3.20
N LEU A 81 -21.10 -28.51 -3.62
CA LEU A 81 -21.99 -27.51 -3.08
C LEU A 81 -23.44 -27.85 -3.45
N ASP A 82 -24.33 -27.85 -2.45
CA ASP A 82 -25.76 -27.83 -2.71
C ASP A 82 -26.22 -26.43 -3.16
N SER A 83 -27.42 -26.36 -3.74
CA SER A 83 -27.93 -25.12 -4.31
C SER A 83 -28.10 -24.02 -3.26
N ALA A 84 -28.53 -24.36 -2.04
CA ALA A 84 -28.70 -23.40 -0.95
C ALA A 84 -27.36 -22.79 -0.53
N THR A 85 -26.30 -23.60 -0.48
CA THR A 85 -24.95 -23.16 -0.14
C THR A 85 -24.36 -22.29 -1.24
N VAL A 86 -24.58 -22.64 -2.52
CA VAL A 86 -24.18 -21.80 -3.66
C VAL A 86 -24.85 -20.42 -3.57
N ASP A 87 -26.15 -20.37 -3.30
CA ASP A 87 -26.90 -19.12 -3.23
C ASP A 87 -26.43 -18.26 -2.04
N ALA A 88 -26.18 -18.87 -0.88
CA ALA A 88 -25.63 -18.18 0.29
C ALA A 88 -24.23 -17.62 0.03
N MET A 89 -23.35 -18.40 -0.63
CA MET A 89 -22.01 -17.93 -0.98
C MET A 89 -22.04 -16.80 -2.01
N ARG A 90 -22.96 -16.82 -2.98
CA ARG A 90 -23.13 -15.72 -3.92
C ARG A 90 -23.57 -14.44 -3.21
N ALA A 91 -24.51 -14.54 -2.27
CA ALA A 91 -24.92 -13.41 -1.45
C ALA A 91 -23.75 -12.85 -0.61
N GLU A 92 -22.93 -13.72 -0.03
CA GLU A 92 -21.72 -13.32 0.72
C GLU A 92 -20.69 -12.63 -0.20
N VAL A 93 -20.47 -13.13 -1.41
CA VAL A 93 -19.61 -12.48 -2.42
C VAL A 93 -20.10 -11.08 -2.75
N ASP A 94 -21.40 -10.92 -3.00
CA ASP A 94 -22.01 -9.62 -3.32
C ASP A 94 -21.90 -8.64 -2.14
N GLU A 95 -22.11 -9.12 -0.91
CA GLU A 95 -21.94 -8.33 0.31
C GLU A 95 -20.49 -7.87 0.50
N LEU A 96 -19.52 -8.78 0.38
CA LEU A 96 -18.09 -8.46 0.48
C LEU A 96 -17.65 -7.44 -0.57
N ARG A 97 -18.14 -7.57 -1.80
CA ARG A 97 -17.89 -6.59 -2.87
C ARG A 97 -18.48 -5.22 -2.53
N SER A 98 -19.71 -5.17 -2.01
CA SER A 98 -20.32 -3.92 -1.58
C SER A 98 -19.52 -3.23 -0.46
N TYR A 99 -18.97 -4.00 0.48
CA TYR A 99 -18.11 -3.47 1.54
C TYR A 99 -16.75 -3.02 1.01
N ALA A 100 -16.17 -3.73 0.04
CA ALA A 100 -14.95 -3.30 -0.63
C ALA A 100 -15.14 -1.98 -1.39
N GLU A 101 -16.26 -1.83 -2.11
CA GLU A 101 -16.63 -0.58 -2.78
C GLU A 101 -16.83 0.55 -1.78
N LEU A 102 -17.54 0.30 -0.67
CA LEU A 102 -17.72 1.28 0.40
C LEU A 102 -16.37 1.70 0.97
N ALA A 103 -15.49 0.74 1.29
CA ALA A 103 -14.15 1.04 1.79
C ALA A 103 -13.32 1.86 0.79
N ARG A 104 -13.40 1.54 -0.50
CA ARG A 104 -12.75 2.29 -1.57
C ARG A 104 -13.32 3.70 -1.74
N SER A 105 -14.61 3.88 -1.51
CA SER A 105 -15.28 5.18 -1.58
C SER A 105 -14.83 6.16 -0.48
N ILE A 106 -14.23 5.64 0.60
CA ILE A 106 -13.61 6.45 1.65
C ILE A 106 -12.23 6.92 1.15
N THR A 107 -12.25 7.97 0.33
CA THR A 107 -11.06 8.56 -0.30
C THR A 107 -10.34 9.57 0.59
N VAL A 108 -11.06 10.17 1.54
CA VAL A 108 -10.52 11.16 2.49
C VAL A 108 -9.91 10.45 3.68
N ASN A 109 -8.60 10.18 3.60
CA ASN A 109 -7.85 9.70 4.74
C ASN A 109 -7.64 10.87 5.71
N GLN A 110 -8.31 10.84 6.87
CA GLN A 110 -8.14 11.86 7.91
C GLN A 110 -6.66 12.07 8.30
N LYS A 111 -5.79 11.05 8.16
CA LYS A 111 -4.35 11.19 8.37
C LYS A 111 -3.70 12.16 7.37
N ALA A 112 -4.15 12.17 6.11
CA ALA A 112 -3.63 13.06 5.08
C ALA A 112 -4.13 14.51 5.24
N VAL A 113 -5.37 14.69 5.72
CA VAL A 113 -5.86 16.02 6.13
C VAL A 113 -5.03 16.54 7.30
N LYS A 114 -4.81 15.71 8.33
CA LYS A 114 -3.98 16.06 9.48
C LYS A 114 -2.52 16.28 9.15
N LEU A 115 -1.98 15.57 8.15
CA LEU A 115 -0.65 15.81 7.63
C LEU A 115 -0.52 17.22 7.04
N ASN A 116 -1.49 17.67 6.23
CA ASN A 116 -1.49 19.03 5.69
C ASN A 116 -1.53 20.07 6.81
N GLU A 117 -2.43 19.92 7.79
CA GLU A 117 -2.48 20.81 8.97
C GLU A 117 -1.16 20.84 9.76
N ALA A 118 -0.48 19.69 9.88
CA ALA A 118 0.80 19.59 10.56
C ALA A 118 1.92 20.27 9.77
N LEU A 119 1.93 20.13 8.44
CA LEU A 119 2.88 20.81 7.56
C LEU A 119 2.69 22.33 7.62
N ASP A 120 1.44 22.82 7.59
CA ASP A 120 1.14 24.26 7.72
C ASP A 120 1.76 24.84 9.00
N LYS A 121 1.47 24.21 10.14
CA LYS A 121 2.00 24.63 11.45
C LYS A 121 3.52 24.53 11.51
N GLY A 122 4.09 23.44 10.98
CA GLY A 122 5.53 23.23 10.95
C GLY A 122 6.24 24.32 10.14
N PHE A 123 5.74 24.62 8.95
CA PHE A 123 6.34 25.63 8.07
C PHE A 123 6.15 27.05 8.60
N GLU A 124 5.03 27.35 9.26
CA GLU A 124 4.85 28.61 9.97
C GLU A 124 5.92 28.80 11.06
N ARG A 125 6.20 27.77 11.87
CA ARG A 125 7.28 27.83 12.88
C ARG A 125 8.67 27.94 12.27
N LEU A 126 8.95 27.21 11.18
CA LEU A 126 10.23 27.32 10.47
C LEU A 126 10.43 28.73 9.91
N LYS A 127 9.37 29.35 9.41
CA LYS A 127 9.38 30.74 8.94
C LYS A 127 9.69 31.73 10.07
N GLU A 128 9.10 31.56 11.25
CA GLU A 128 9.35 32.42 12.42
C GLU A 128 10.82 32.43 12.85
N ILE A 129 11.49 31.28 12.75
CA ILE A 129 12.91 31.13 13.14
C ILE A 129 13.89 31.35 11.97
N GLY A 130 13.41 31.71 10.78
CA GLY A 130 14.24 31.90 9.59
C GLY A 130 14.88 30.62 9.04
N ALA A 131 14.30 29.46 9.34
CA ALA A 131 14.78 28.17 8.86
C ALA A 131 14.15 27.78 7.50
N PRO A 132 14.83 26.95 6.69
CA PRO A 132 14.25 26.41 5.46
C PRO A 132 12.97 25.62 5.72
N GLN A 133 11.92 25.88 4.95
CA GLN A 133 10.62 25.20 5.06
C GLN A 133 10.64 23.83 4.36
N LYS A 134 11.39 22.89 4.93
CA LYS A 134 11.56 21.53 4.38
C LYS A 134 11.02 20.48 5.33
N ALA A 135 10.42 19.44 4.78
CA ALA A 135 9.90 18.30 5.53
C ALA A 135 10.29 16.98 4.88
N ILE A 136 10.55 15.97 5.70
CA ILE A 136 10.75 14.59 5.26
C ILE A 136 9.63 13.75 5.87
N ILE A 137 8.91 13.00 5.03
CA ILE A 137 7.80 12.16 5.45
C ILE A 137 8.20 10.70 5.19
N PHE A 138 8.22 9.90 6.26
CA PHE A 138 8.51 8.47 6.18
C PHE A 138 7.22 7.66 6.12
N THR A 139 7.22 6.63 5.28
CA THR A 139 6.16 5.62 5.21
C THR A 139 6.76 4.30 4.76
N ASP A 140 6.26 3.19 5.30
CA ASP A 140 6.76 1.85 4.97
C ASP A 140 6.27 1.33 3.61
N SER A 141 5.26 1.99 3.00
CA SER A 141 4.58 1.51 1.80
C SER A 141 4.69 2.50 0.64
N THR A 142 5.13 2.01 -0.52
CA THR A 142 5.17 2.78 -1.78
C THR A 142 3.79 3.24 -2.21
N LYS A 143 2.75 2.42 -2.05
CA LYS A 143 1.35 2.80 -2.29
C LYS A 143 0.90 3.97 -1.41
N THR A 144 1.32 3.97 -0.15
CA THR A 144 1.03 5.08 0.78
C THR A 144 1.82 6.33 0.41
N GLN A 145 3.08 6.18 -0.01
CA GLN A 145 3.91 7.27 -0.52
C GLN A 145 3.25 7.95 -1.74
N GLU A 146 2.79 7.17 -2.72
CA GLU A 146 2.09 7.68 -3.91
C GLU A 146 0.79 8.41 -3.54
N TYR A 147 0.02 7.85 -2.60
CA TYR A 147 -1.20 8.49 -2.10
C TYR A 147 -0.91 9.85 -1.43
N ILE A 148 0.10 9.90 -0.56
CA ILE A 148 0.53 11.14 0.10
C ILE A 148 0.99 12.16 -0.94
N ALA A 149 1.80 11.74 -1.91
CA ALA A 149 2.32 12.58 -2.97
C ALA A 149 1.21 13.23 -3.79
N ARG A 150 0.22 12.44 -4.21
CA ARG A 150 -0.97 12.94 -4.91
C ARG A 150 -1.74 13.93 -4.05
N THR A 151 -1.98 13.60 -2.78
CA THR A 151 -2.75 14.46 -1.86
C THR A 151 -2.05 15.81 -1.62
N LEU A 152 -0.72 15.80 -1.45
CA LEU A 152 0.06 17.03 -1.31
C LEU A 152 0.03 17.86 -2.60
N THR A 153 0.12 17.21 -3.75
CA THR A 153 0.03 17.88 -5.06
C THR A 153 -1.33 18.54 -5.26
N GLU A 154 -2.42 17.83 -4.96
CA GLU A 154 -3.79 18.35 -5.01
C GLU A 154 -4.01 19.52 -4.03
N ALA A 155 -3.30 19.52 -2.90
CA ALA A 155 -3.29 20.62 -1.93
C ALA A 155 -2.37 21.79 -2.34
N GLY A 156 -1.80 21.79 -3.55
CA GLY A 156 -0.94 22.85 -4.06
C GLY A 156 0.52 22.76 -3.60
N ARG A 157 0.95 21.64 -3.03
CA ARG A 157 2.31 21.38 -2.54
C ARG A 157 3.09 20.41 -3.46
N GLY A 158 2.80 20.46 -4.76
CA GLY A 158 3.45 19.61 -5.76
C GLY A 158 4.83 20.12 -6.20
N GLU A 159 5.04 21.43 -6.15
CA GLU A 159 6.34 22.04 -6.46
C GLU A 159 7.36 21.67 -5.38
N GLY A 160 8.55 21.22 -5.80
CA GLY A 160 9.60 20.74 -4.89
C GLY A 160 9.36 19.36 -4.27
N LEU A 161 8.22 18.70 -4.56
CA LEU A 161 7.93 17.37 -4.04
C LEU A 161 8.83 16.31 -4.69
N VAL A 162 9.62 15.61 -3.87
CA VAL A 162 10.51 14.53 -4.31
C VAL A 162 10.07 13.19 -3.72
N LEU A 163 9.92 12.18 -4.58
CA LEU A 163 9.73 10.80 -4.13
C LEU A 163 11.08 10.09 -4.06
N PHE A 164 11.33 9.45 -2.91
CA PHE A 164 12.55 8.69 -2.66
C PHE A 164 12.17 7.29 -2.18
N ASN A 165 12.51 6.26 -2.94
CA ASN A 165 12.21 4.86 -2.65
C ASN A 165 13.23 3.91 -3.31
N GLY A 166 12.94 2.60 -3.34
CA GLY A 166 13.85 1.59 -3.88
C GLY A 166 14.12 1.72 -5.39
N THR A 167 13.18 2.25 -6.17
CA THR A 167 13.30 2.30 -7.64
C THR A 167 13.75 3.66 -8.15
N ASN A 168 13.33 4.77 -7.51
CA ASN A 168 13.67 6.14 -7.88
C ASN A 168 13.56 6.40 -9.40
N ASN A 169 12.54 5.88 -10.07
CA ASN A 169 12.47 5.88 -11.54
C ASN A 169 11.25 6.63 -12.07
N SER A 170 10.60 7.45 -11.24
CA SER A 170 9.53 8.34 -11.68
C SER A 170 10.03 9.35 -12.71
N THR A 171 9.11 9.89 -13.51
CA THR A 171 9.43 10.92 -14.52
C THR A 171 10.21 12.08 -13.90
N ALA A 172 9.71 12.63 -12.80
CA ALA A 172 10.37 13.71 -12.07
C ALA A 172 11.77 13.32 -11.55
N ALA A 173 11.94 12.09 -11.04
CA ALA A 173 13.24 11.63 -10.59
C ALA A 173 14.26 11.50 -11.74
N ASN A 174 13.81 11.07 -12.93
CA ASN A 174 14.66 10.99 -14.11
C ASN A 174 15.04 12.38 -14.64
N GLU A 175 14.14 13.36 -14.55
CA GLU A 175 14.42 14.77 -14.89
C GLU A 175 15.47 15.36 -13.95
N ILE A 176 15.26 15.24 -12.63
CA ILE A 176 16.24 15.68 -11.61
C ILE A 176 17.60 15.04 -11.85
N TYR A 177 17.63 13.73 -12.14
CA TYR A 177 18.87 13.02 -12.40
C TYR A 177 19.60 13.52 -13.65
N ARG A 178 18.88 13.74 -14.75
CA ARG A 178 19.47 14.28 -15.98
C ARG A 178 20.05 15.67 -15.76
N ASP A 179 19.31 16.53 -15.08
CA ASP A 179 19.73 17.90 -14.83
C ASP A 179 20.93 17.93 -13.88
N TRP A 180 20.97 17.03 -12.89
CA TRP A 180 22.11 16.84 -12.01
C TRP A 180 23.35 16.32 -12.74
N LEU A 181 23.20 15.39 -13.69
CA LEU A 181 24.33 14.91 -14.51
C LEU A 181 24.94 16.04 -15.34
N GLU A 182 24.11 16.86 -15.99
CA GLU A 182 24.61 17.98 -16.79
C GLU A 182 25.34 19.02 -15.92
N ALA A 183 24.80 19.32 -14.74
CA ALA A 183 25.41 20.25 -13.80
C ALA A 183 26.75 19.75 -13.22
N ASN A 184 26.98 18.43 -13.20
CA ASN A 184 28.16 17.81 -12.59
C ASN A 184 29.07 17.07 -13.58
N LYS A 185 28.86 17.22 -14.89
CA LYS A 185 29.57 16.46 -15.94
C LYS A 185 31.10 16.58 -15.91
N ASP A 186 31.61 17.70 -15.43
CA ASP A 186 33.04 18.02 -15.34
C ASP A 186 33.59 17.84 -13.90
N GLY A 187 32.76 17.32 -12.98
CA GLY A 187 33.10 17.15 -11.57
C GLY A 187 33.28 15.68 -11.15
N ASP A 188 33.82 15.49 -9.94
CA ASP A 188 34.16 14.17 -9.39
C ASP A 188 33.00 13.48 -8.65
N VAL A 189 31.79 14.07 -8.67
CA VAL A 189 30.64 13.58 -7.89
C VAL A 189 29.91 12.43 -8.60
N ILE A 190 30.06 12.33 -9.93
CA ILE A 190 29.45 11.27 -10.74
C ILE A 190 30.27 9.98 -10.56
N THR A 191 29.67 8.95 -9.98
CA THR A 191 30.37 7.69 -9.71
C THR A 191 30.30 6.71 -10.88
N GLY A 192 29.44 6.97 -11.87
CA GLY A 192 29.16 6.06 -12.99
C GLY A 192 28.29 4.87 -12.61
N ILE A 193 27.71 4.87 -11.40
CA ILE A 193 26.77 3.85 -10.92
C ILE A 193 25.38 4.50 -10.92
N PRO A 194 24.53 4.25 -11.92
CA PRO A 194 23.30 5.02 -12.11
C PRO A 194 22.38 5.05 -10.89
N ALA A 195 22.29 3.95 -10.14
CA ALA A 195 21.46 3.87 -8.93
C ALA A 195 22.03 4.68 -7.74
N ALA A 196 23.35 4.85 -7.65
CA ALA A 196 23.98 5.68 -6.63
C ALA A 196 23.87 7.16 -7.02
N ASP A 197 24.22 7.49 -8.27
CA ASP A 197 24.16 8.85 -8.80
C ASP A 197 22.73 9.41 -8.76
N ARG A 198 21.73 8.59 -9.08
CA ARG A 198 20.33 9.02 -9.00
C ARG A 198 19.88 9.33 -7.59
N ARG A 199 20.23 8.49 -6.60
CA ARG A 199 19.93 8.78 -5.20
C ARG A 199 20.61 10.07 -4.75
N LYS A 200 21.85 10.27 -5.15
CA LYS A 200 22.61 11.50 -4.87
C LYS A 200 21.95 12.72 -5.49
N ALA A 201 21.52 12.64 -6.74
CA ALA A 201 20.81 13.70 -7.45
C ALA A 201 19.52 14.13 -6.72
N LEU A 202 18.70 13.17 -6.28
CA LEU A 202 17.47 13.47 -5.52
C LEU A 202 17.78 14.13 -4.17
N VAL A 203 18.82 13.67 -3.46
CA VAL A 203 19.24 14.26 -2.18
C VAL A 203 19.77 15.68 -2.38
N ASP A 204 20.58 15.92 -3.41
CA ASP A 204 21.12 17.24 -3.70
C ASP A 204 20.00 18.20 -4.16
N TYR A 205 19.07 17.73 -4.99
CA TYR A 205 17.89 18.53 -5.35
C TYR A 205 17.07 18.91 -4.13
N PHE A 206 16.76 17.96 -3.23
CA PHE A 206 16.06 18.27 -1.97
C PHE A 206 16.86 19.23 -1.08
N ARG A 207 18.18 19.20 -1.09
CA ARG A 207 19.02 20.13 -0.32
C ARG A 207 18.98 21.55 -0.90
N ASP A 208 19.09 21.67 -2.21
CA ASP A 208 19.44 22.94 -2.86
C ASP A 208 18.27 23.64 -3.55
N GLN A 209 17.28 22.89 -4.06
CA GLN A 209 16.20 23.43 -4.90
C GLN A 209 14.79 23.11 -4.38
N GLY A 210 14.59 21.92 -3.80
CA GLY A 210 13.32 21.48 -3.20
C GLY A 210 13.12 21.94 -1.76
#